data_AF-A0A957FNV6-F1
#
_entry.id   AF-A0A957FNV6-F1
#
_cell.length_a   1.000
_cell.length_b   1.000
_cell.length_c   1.000
_cell.angle_alpha   90.00
_cell.angle_beta   90.00
_cell.angle_gamma   90.00
#
_symmetry.space_group_name_H-M   'P 1'
#
loop_
_entity.id
_entity.type
_entity.pdbx_description
1 polymer ?
#
loop_
_entity_poly.entity_id
_entity_poly.type
_entity_poly.pdbx_seq_one_letter_code
_entity_poly.pdbx_strand_id
1 'polypeptide(L)'
;SSNGVFVNGTRIKERHALKMGDKIGLGPHVCLRIEWTEETVLVPPKALPTGPHPSLTILLADGQSRTQPLTADEITVGRGTENDIVVSSLVMSRQHLRLVRREQDYLLETVATARNRPMLVGVAVPDGQPLYAGDELVIGADAVAHVVCLRYESSTAVAQLPPPTSPPAPKRLTKTEIDHIVAQKNLLVRNLQITQGYHDVAHTLGHFLTFRDVNWFAFGTYASKTAGRAIRHETLPRALKSALVRSAGYDNTYFYLDHVLANSEQVTTPENVLGRVLEQVSLLLSLGNLLIFRELAWPFVDMVNQFGQDRAPRPTPFQSFLDGHFIPGSFDEGGQDWLRDSLNAFYKARFETDNKKRSELIFLGNILLALHEQSRLQPVIEKALAVPFDLLTEGLVPATTQEIGWFRSKVTNRAVDFSREMVLRAVTRMVMGYTLPHREMKLGQDVIAPTGLINFPQELILLENPRCRAIVQQYDDKENTLAGSGAANWGKLDDRMRFIIDFFRSYQRDKRLFEPPFLPEQVSAIKAGHFPAGEL
;
A
#
# COMPACT_ATOMS: atom_id res chain seq x y z
N SER A 1 -43.82 -28.83 -6.14
CA SER A 1 -42.93 -28.95 -7.31
C SER A 1 -43.27 -30.23 -8.07
N SER A 2 -43.51 -30.13 -9.38
CA SER A 2 -43.90 -31.24 -10.28
C SER A 2 -42.81 -32.30 -10.45
N ASN A 3 -41.55 -31.93 -10.24
CA ASN A 3 -40.39 -32.80 -10.55
C ASN A 3 -39.93 -33.68 -9.38
N GLY A 4 -40.43 -33.46 -8.16
CA GLY A 4 -40.03 -34.22 -6.98
C GLY A 4 -38.56 -34.00 -6.56
N VAL A 5 -38.25 -34.37 -5.32
CA VAL A 5 -36.86 -34.42 -4.80
C VAL A 5 -36.54 -35.88 -4.50
N PHE A 6 -35.38 -36.34 -4.91
CA PHE A 6 -34.91 -37.71 -4.72
C PHE A 6 -33.65 -37.69 -3.87
N VAL A 7 -33.48 -38.66 -2.95
CA VAL A 7 -32.22 -38.90 -2.24
C VAL A 7 -31.79 -40.32 -2.57
N ASN A 8 -30.59 -40.48 -3.13
CA ASN A 8 -30.04 -41.75 -3.61
C ASN A 8 -31.01 -42.52 -4.53
N GLY A 9 -31.71 -41.79 -5.41
CA GLY A 9 -32.69 -42.35 -6.34
C GLY A 9 -34.10 -42.59 -5.77
N THR A 10 -34.32 -42.36 -4.46
CA THR A 10 -35.63 -42.55 -3.81
C THR A 10 -36.35 -41.23 -3.63
N ARG A 11 -37.59 -41.11 -4.10
CA ARG A 11 -38.38 -39.87 -3.98
C ARG A 11 -38.79 -39.62 -2.54
N ILE A 12 -38.39 -38.49 -1.97
CA ILE A 12 -38.78 -38.08 -0.62
C ILE A 12 -40.08 -37.27 -0.66
N LYS A 13 -41.01 -37.58 0.25
CA LYS A 13 -42.31 -36.90 0.39
C LYS A 13 -42.45 -36.16 1.74
N GLU A 14 -41.55 -36.42 2.67
CA GLU A 14 -41.52 -35.87 4.03
C GLU A 14 -40.07 -35.46 4.38
N ARG A 15 -39.88 -34.83 5.55
CA ARG A 15 -38.54 -34.45 6.03
C ARG A 15 -37.63 -35.68 6.10
N HIS A 16 -36.49 -35.61 5.42
CA HIS A 16 -35.50 -36.69 5.36
C HIS A 16 -34.16 -36.20 5.89
N ALA A 17 -33.59 -36.92 6.85
CA ALA A 17 -32.27 -36.59 7.40
C ALA A 17 -31.18 -37.05 6.40
N LEU A 18 -30.33 -36.12 5.98
CA LEU A 18 -29.26 -36.36 5.01
C LEU A 18 -27.98 -36.84 5.69
N LYS A 19 -27.26 -37.74 5.03
CA LYS A 19 -25.97 -38.28 5.45
C LYS A 19 -24.85 -37.84 4.50
N MET A 20 -23.62 -37.87 5.00
CA MET A 20 -22.42 -37.59 4.22
C MET A 20 -22.35 -38.48 2.97
N GLY A 21 -22.23 -37.88 1.79
CA GLY A 21 -22.17 -38.57 0.51
C GLY A 21 -23.53 -38.81 -0.18
N ASP A 22 -24.65 -38.42 0.43
CA ASP A 22 -25.98 -38.57 -0.18
C ASP A 22 -26.12 -37.77 -1.49
N LYS A 23 -26.76 -38.37 -2.49
CA LYS A 23 -27.05 -37.75 -3.79
C LYS A 23 -28.49 -37.27 -3.86
N ILE A 24 -28.70 -35.97 -3.94
CA ILE A 24 -30.02 -35.34 -4.06
C ILE A 24 -30.32 -35.04 -5.53
N GLY A 25 -31.29 -35.75 -6.10
CA GLY A 25 -31.83 -35.49 -7.43
C GLY A 25 -32.94 -34.45 -7.41
N LEU A 26 -32.83 -33.41 -8.24
CA LEU A 26 -33.86 -32.39 -8.47
C LEU A 26 -34.30 -32.46 -9.95
N GLY A 27 -35.33 -33.25 -10.23
CA GLY A 27 -35.72 -33.56 -11.61
C GLY A 27 -34.66 -34.39 -12.37
N PRO A 28 -34.75 -34.49 -13.72
CA PRO A 28 -33.95 -35.44 -14.50
C PRO A 28 -32.50 -35.01 -14.78
N HIS A 29 -32.12 -33.75 -14.49
CA HIS A 29 -30.83 -33.20 -14.93
C HIS A 29 -29.95 -32.62 -13.82
N VAL A 30 -30.42 -32.58 -12.57
CA VAL A 30 -29.67 -31.97 -11.47
C VAL A 30 -29.47 -32.99 -10.35
N CYS A 31 -28.21 -33.25 -10.01
CA CYS A 31 -27.79 -34.11 -8.91
C CYS A 31 -26.81 -33.33 -8.02
N LEU A 32 -27.19 -33.12 -6.76
CA LEU A 32 -26.36 -32.48 -5.74
C LEU A 32 -25.79 -33.58 -4.84
N ARG A 33 -24.51 -33.51 -4.45
CA ARG A 33 -23.94 -34.42 -3.45
C ARG A 33 -23.76 -33.68 -2.14
N ILE A 34 -24.25 -34.27 -1.07
CA ILE A 34 -24.11 -33.72 0.27
C ILE A 34 -22.72 -34.01 0.80
N GLU A 35 -21.98 -32.94 1.07
CA GLU A 35 -20.70 -32.96 1.78
C GLU A 35 -20.76 -31.95 2.92
N TRP A 36 -20.39 -32.37 4.14
CA TRP A 36 -20.14 -31.48 5.26
C TRP A 36 -18.73 -31.74 5.76
N THR A 37 -18.02 -30.70 6.16
CA THR A 37 -16.66 -30.78 6.68
C THR A 37 -16.66 -31.34 8.09
N GLU A 38 -15.89 -32.39 8.34
CA GLU A 38 -15.31 -32.57 9.67
C GLU A 38 -14.45 -31.33 9.96
N GLU A 39 -14.51 -30.84 11.20
CA GLU A 39 -13.77 -29.67 11.68
C GLU A 39 -12.30 -29.79 11.24
N THR A 40 -11.72 -28.73 10.69
CA THR A 40 -10.34 -28.77 10.20
C THR A 40 -9.41 -28.77 11.41
N VAL A 41 -9.04 -29.95 11.91
CA VAL A 41 -8.19 -30.06 13.11
C VAL A 41 -6.71 -30.07 12.73
N LEU A 42 -5.95 -29.16 13.32
CA LEU A 42 -4.49 -29.17 13.30
C LEU A 42 -3.96 -30.26 14.25
N VAL A 43 -3.26 -31.27 13.74
CA VAL A 43 -2.66 -32.34 14.56
C VAL A 43 -1.40 -31.82 15.30
N PRO A 44 -1.31 -31.87 16.64
CA PRO A 44 -0.17 -31.30 17.38
C PRO A 44 1.18 -31.92 16.97
N PRO A 45 2.29 -31.13 17.00
CA PRO A 45 3.57 -31.57 16.46
C PRO A 45 4.32 -32.53 17.41
N LYS A 46 5.19 -33.36 16.82
CA LYS A 46 6.30 -34.04 17.52
C LYS A 46 7.23 -32.96 18.12
N ALA A 47 7.78 -33.22 19.31
CA ALA A 47 8.50 -32.27 20.18
C ALA A 47 9.31 -31.16 19.46
N LEU A 48 9.20 -29.93 19.98
CA LEU A 48 9.90 -28.76 19.43
C LEU A 48 11.43 -28.87 19.64
N PRO A 49 12.25 -28.61 18.61
CA PRO A 49 13.70 -28.50 18.74
C PRO A 49 14.10 -27.22 19.47
N THR A 50 15.24 -27.27 20.17
CA THR A 50 15.88 -26.11 20.80
C THR A 50 16.99 -25.56 19.88
N GLY A 51 16.68 -24.54 19.08
CA GLY A 51 17.64 -23.87 18.18
C GLY A 51 16.97 -23.00 17.11
N PRO A 52 17.72 -22.13 16.40
CA PRO A 52 17.21 -21.37 15.26
C PRO A 52 17.04 -22.30 14.05
N HIS A 53 15.79 -22.48 13.62
CA HIS A 53 15.43 -23.31 12.47
C HIS A 53 14.45 -22.55 11.58
N PRO A 54 14.45 -22.78 10.26
CA PRO A 54 13.37 -22.32 9.41
C PRO A 54 12.04 -22.87 9.93
N SER A 55 10.94 -22.18 9.70
CA SER A 55 9.62 -22.63 10.15
C SER A 55 8.57 -22.41 9.08
N LEU A 56 7.54 -23.26 9.11
CA LEU A 56 6.38 -23.15 8.26
C LEU A 56 5.16 -22.90 9.14
N THR A 57 4.50 -21.76 8.96
CA THR A 57 3.24 -21.44 9.62
C THR A 57 2.09 -21.81 8.69
N ILE A 58 1.27 -22.77 9.12
CA ILE A 58 0.04 -23.17 8.45
C ILE A 58 -1.09 -22.32 9.00
N LEU A 59 -1.82 -21.63 8.12
CA LEU A 59 -3.02 -20.85 8.42
C LEU A 59 -4.21 -21.41 7.64
N LEU A 60 -5.30 -21.70 8.36
CA LEU A 60 -6.54 -22.24 7.83
C LEU A 60 -7.59 -21.13 7.65
N ALA A 61 -8.58 -21.37 6.79
CA ALA A 61 -9.64 -20.40 6.48
C ALA A 61 -10.52 -20.02 7.69
N ASP A 62 -10.58 -20.84 8.73
CA ASP A 62 -11.28 -20.56 9.99
C ASP A 62 -10.45 -19.71 10.98
N GLY A 63 -9.25 -19.28 10.56
CA GLY A 63 -8.32 -18.48 11.37
C GLY A 63 -7.42 -19.31 12.29
N GLN A 64 -7.55 -20.63 12.34
CA GLN A 64 -6.62 -21.47 13.08
C GLN A 64 -5.23 -21.43 12.43
N SER A 65 -4.19 -21.35 13.25
CA SER A 65 -2.81 -21.44 12.76
C SER A 65 -1.91 -22.27 13.66
N ARG A 66 -0.89 -22.88 13.03
CA ARG A 66 0.19 -23.58 13.72
C ARG A 66 1.51 -23.35 13.01
N THR A 67 2.54 -23.03 13.77
CA THR A 67 3.92 -22.96 13.26
C THR A 67 4.64 -24.27 13.53
N GLN A 68 5.32 -24.80 12.52
CA GLN A 68 6.10 -26.04 12.61
C GLN A 68 7.56 -25.77 12.19
N PRO A 69 8.54 -26.07 13.05
CA PRO A 69 9.95 -25.95 12.70
C PRO A 69 10.32 -26.99 11.63
N LEU A 70 11.20 -26.60 10.72
CA LEU A 70 11.68 -27.39 9.60
C LEU A 70 13.09 -27.90 9.91
N THR A 71 13.20 -29.18 10.27
CA THR A 71 14.46 -29.77 10.75
C THR A 71 15.05 -30.83 9.84
N ALA A 72 14.25 -31.50 9.01
CA ALA A 72 14.73 -32.54 8.10
C ALA A 72 15.18 -31.98 6.74
N ASP A 73 16.05 -32.70 6.04
CA ASP A 73 16.51 -32.32 4.68
C ASP A 73 15.39 -32.42 3.65
N GLU A 74 14.38 -33.22 3.93
CA GLU A 74 13.17 -33.33 3.15
C GLU A 74 11.97 -33.36 4.09
N ILE A 75 10.96 -32.55 3.80
CA ILE A 75 9.73 -32.46 4.59
C ILE A 75 8.55 -32.56 3.65
N THR A 76 7.71 -33.57 3.89
CA THR A 76 6.46 -33.77 3.15
C THR A 76 5.30 -33.03 3.80
N VAL A 77 4.47 -32.39 2.98
CA VAL A 77 3.29 -31.65 3.44
C VAL A 77 2.07 -32.11 2.66
N GLY A 78 0.98 -32.42 3.36
CA GLY A 78 -0.24 -32.93 2.75
C GLY A 78 -1.33 -33.26 3.76
N ARG A 79 -2.51 -33.65 3.26
CA ARG A 79 -3.63 -34.08 4.11
C ARG A 79 -3.48 -35.49 4.67
N GLY A 80 -2.71 -36.33 4.00
CA GLY A 80 -2.49 -37.69 4.45
C GLY A 80 -1.71 -37.73 5.76
N THR A 81 -2.04 -38.67 6.64
CA THR A 81 -1.33 -38.87 7.92
C THR A 81 0.10 -39.37 7.72
N GLU A 82 0.44 -39.78 6.50
CA GLU A 82 1.78 -40.18 6.08
C GLU A 82 2.79 -39.01 5.98
N ASN A 83 2.35 -37.75 5.97
CA ASN A 83 3.24 -36.60 5.80
C ASN A 83 3.83 -36.12 7.12
N ASP A 84 5.00 -35.48 7.05
CA ASP A 84 5.66 -34.85 8.19
C ASP A 84 4.85 -33.66 8.75
N ILE A 85 4.22 -32.91 7.85
CA ILE A 85 3.27 -31.84 8.18
C ILE A 85 1.89 -32.22 7.63
N VAL A 86 1.05 -32.70 8.53
CA VAL A 86 -0.34 -33.06 8.23
C VAL A 86 -1.23 -31.82 8.34
N VAL A 87 -1.93 -31.51 7.24
CA VAL A 87 -2.93 -30.45 7.16
C VAL A 87 -4.24 -31.04 6.63
N SER A 88 -5.19 -31.24 7.53
CA SER A 88 -6.45 -31.95 7.28
C SER A 88 -7.47 -31.18 6.42
N SER A 89 -7.06 -30.64 5.27
CA SER A 89 -7.89 -29.80 4.40
C SER A 89 -8.15 -30.41 3.02
N LEU A 90 -9.39 -30.33 2.53
CA LEU A 90 -9.80 -30.91 1.24
C LEU A 90 -9.10 -30.28 0.03
N VAL A 91 -8.65 -29.03 0.15
CA VAL A 91 -7.84 -28.40 -0.90
C VAL A 91 -6.40 -28.91 -0.92
N MET A 92 -5.99 -29.67 0.10
CA MET A 92 -4.73 -30.37 0.11
C MET A 92 -4.89 -31.82 -0.37
N SER A 93 -4.07 -32.17 -1.37
CA SER A 93 -3.88 -33.56 -1.77
C SER A 93 -3.25 -34.37 -0.63
N ARG A 94 -3.41 -35.70 -0.69
CA ARG A 94 -2.88 -36.61 0.33
C ARG A 94 -1.40 -36.38 0.57
N GLN A 95 -0.60 -36.38 -0.50
CA GLN A 95 0.73 -35.79 -0.55
C GLN A 95 0.63 -34.59 -1.49
N HIS A 96 1.07 -33.42 -1.04
CA HIS A 96 0.83 -32.17 -1.77
C HIS A 96 2.12 -31.55 -2.29
N LEU A 97 3.07 -31.34 -1.40
CA LEU A 97 4.36 -30.74 -1.73
C LEU A 97 5.45 -31.31 -0.84
N ARG A 98 6.68 -31.13 -1.29
CA ARG A 98 7.91 -31.42 -0.57
C ARG A 98 8.70 -30.13 -0.42
N LEU A 99 9.27 -29.95 0.76
CA LEU A 99 10.28 -28.94 1.01
C LEU A 99 11.63 -29.68 1.05
N VAL A 100 12.52 -29.33 0.13
CA VAL A 100 13.85 -29.95 0.02
C VAL A 100 14.90 -28.93 0.44
N ARG A 101 15.69 -29.26 1.47
CA ARG A 101 16.72 -28.38 2.01
C ARG A 101 17.80 -28.12 0.95
N ARG A 102 18.14 -26.85 0.76
CA ARG A 102 19.28 -26.38 -0.03
C ARG A 102 20.04 -25.36 0.80
N GLU A 103 21.24 -25.73 1.23
CA GLU A 103 22.06 -24.91 2.16
C GLU A 103 21.31 -24.59 3.46
N GLN A 104 20.97 -23.31 3.71
CA GLN A 104 20.28 -22.85 4.91
C GLN A 104 18.76 -22.68 4.74
N ASP A 105 18.22 -22.90 3.54
CA ASP A 105 16.81 -22.69 3.20
C ASP A 105 16.19 -23.90 2.48
N TYR A 106 14.92 -23.78 2.06
CA TYR A 106 14.18 -24.83 1.39
C TYR A 106 13.73 -24.44 -0.03
N LEU A 107 13.82 -25.41 -0.93
CA LEU A 107 13.15 -25.39 -2.22
C LEU A 107 11.77 -26.02 -2.09
N LEU A 108 10.79 -25.48 -2.82
CA LEU A 108 9.46 -26.07 -2.95
C LEU A 108 9.39 -26.96 -4.18
N GLU A 109 8.89 -28.18 -3.99
CA GLU A 109 8.52 -29.10 -5.07
C GLU A 109 7.05 -29.51 -4.91
N THR A 110 6.22 -29.25 -5.91
CA THR A 110 4.83 -29.72 -5.89
C THR A 110 4.77 -31.16 -6.36
N VAL A 111 4.05 -32.02 -5.65
CA VAL A 111 3.85 -33.40 -6.09
C VAL A 111 3.01 -33.38 -7.37
N ALA A 112 3.45 -34.07 -8.42
CA ALA A 112 2.79 -34.02 -9.74
C ALA A 112 1.29 -34.37 -9.72
N THR A 113 0.84 -35.18 -8.76
CA THR A 113 -0.57 -35.56 -8.58
C THR A 113 -1.37 -34.59 -7.71
N ALA A 114 -0.77 -33.49 -7.25
CA ALA A 114 -1.45 -32.50 -6.42
C ALA A 114 -2.51 -31.75 -7.25
N ARG A 115 -3.76 -31.75 -6.77
CA ARG A 115 -4.89 -31.14 -7.50
C ARG A 115 -4.82 -29.61 -7.59
N ASN A 116 -4.38 -28.95 -6.53
CA ASN A 116 -4.29 -27.50 -6.45
C ASN A 116 -2.82 -27.13 -6.37
N ARG A 117 -2.29 -26.37 -7.34
CA ARG A 117 -0.89 -25.93 -7.25
C ARG A 117 -0.76 -24.84 -6.16
N PRO A 118 0.32 -24.83 -5.37
CA PRO A 118 0.65 -23.70 -4.52
C PRO A 118 0.82 -22.42 -5.36
N MET A 119 0.28 -21.32 -4.86
CA MET A 119 0.37 -20.00 -5.48
C MET A 119 1.15 -19.04 -4.59
N LEU A 120 2.09 -18.30 -5.16
CA LEU A 120 2.83 -17.22 -4.50
C LEU A 120 2.47 -15.92 -5.22
N VAL A 121 1.94 -14.93 -4.49
CA VAL A 121 1.49 -13.64 -5.06
C VAL A 121 0.54 -13.83 -6.25
N GLY A 122 -0.37 -14.81 -6.15
CA GLY A 122 -1.37 -15.10 -7.19
C GLY A 122 -0.83 -15.85 -8.42
N VAL A 123 0.44 -16.26 -8.45
CA VAL A 123 1.04 -17.03 -9.55
C VAL A 123 1.37 -18.44 -9.08
N ALA A 124 1.06 -19.45 -9.90
CA ALA A 124 1.40 -20.83 -9.58
C ALA A 124 2.92 -21.01 -9.48
N VAL A 125 3.37 -21.60 -8.37
CA VAL A 125 4.80 -21.77 -8.09
C VAL A 125 5.38 -22.89 -8.94
N PRO A 126 6.50 -22.68 -9.67
CA PRO A 126 7.19 -23.73 -10.40
C PRO A 126 7.93 -24.69 -9.44
N ASP A 127 8.21 -25.91 -9.91
CA ASP A 127 8.95 -26.88 -9.11
C ASP A 127 10.42 -26.49 -9.00
N GLY A 128 11.00 -26.63 -7.80
CA GLY A 128 12.35 -26.17 -7.49
C GLY A 128 12.46 -24.68 -7.13
N GLN A 129 11.34 -23.99 -6.88
CA GLN A 129 11.33 -22.59 -6.46
C GLN A 129 12.01 -22.43 -5.08
N PRO A 130 13.01 -21.54 -4.94
CA PRO A 130 13.53 -21.16 -3.63
C PRO A 130 12.48 -20.38 -2.82
N LEU A 131 12.31 -20.75 -1.55
CA LEU A 131 11.47 -20.01 -0.61
C LEU A 131 12.30 -18.97 0.16
N TYR A 132 11.76 -17.76 0.26
CA TYR A 132 12.33 -16.64 1.01
C TYR A 132 11.52 -16.34 2.27
N ALA A 133 12.17 -15.75 3.28
CA ALA A 133 11.51 -15.39 4.52
C ALA A 133 10.30 -14.46 4.26
N GLY A 134 9.14 -14.83 4.79
CA GLY A 134 7.89 -14.13 4.59
C GLY A 134 7.07 -14.58 3.38
N ASP A 135 7.56 -15.52 2.56
CA ASP A 135 6.78 -16.08 1.46
C ASP A 135 5.50 -16.74 1.98
N GLU A 136 4.36 -16.37 1.38
CA GLU A 136 3.04 -16.91 1.70
C GLU A 136 2.51 -17.69 0.49
N LEU A 137 2.46 -19.01 0.65
CA LEU A 137 1.97 -19.94 -0.35
C LEU A 137 0.50 -20.24 -0.11
N VAL A 138 -0.35 -19.97 -1.09
CA VAL A 138 -1.79 -20.20 -1.01
C VAL A 138 -2.16 -21.46 -1.79
N ILE A 139 -2.95 -22.34 -1.17
CA ILE A 139 -3.45 -23.58 -1.76
C ILE A 139 -4.98 -23.59 -1.67
N GLY A 140 -5.65 -23.73 -2.83
CA GLY A 140 -7.10 -23.66 -2.98
C GLY A 140 -7.57 -22.29 -3.45
N ALA A 141 -8.42 -22.24 -4.49
CA ALA A 141 -8.79 -20.98 -5.15
C ALA A 141 -10.29 -20.82 -5.46
N ASP A 142 -11.14 -21.84 -5.27
CA ASP A 142 -12.52 -21.79 -5.79
C ASP A 142 -13.60 -21.39 -4.77
N ALA A 143 -13.28 -21.33 -3.47
CA ALA A 143 -14.20 -20.80 -2.45
C ALA A 143 -13.43 -20.34 -1.20
N VAL A 144 -13.78 -19.16 -0.67
CA VAL A 144 -13.21 -18.55 0.54
C VAL A 144 -13.24 -19.51 1.75
N ALA A 145 -14.14 -20.49 1.76
CA ALA A 145 -14.29 -21.45 2.85
C ALA A 145 -13.18 -22.52 2.94
N HIS A 146 -12.36 -22.72 1.89
CA HIS A 146 -11.41 -23.83 1.84
C HIS A 146 -10.04 -23.40 1.30
N VAL A 147 -9.35 -22.50 2.00
CA VAL A 147 -7.99 -22.10 1.66
C VAL A 147 -7.01 -22.56 2.75
N VAL A 148 -5.82 -22.99 2.34
CA VAL A 148 -4.67 -23.19 3.23
C VAL A 148 -3.58 -22.22 2.81
N CYS A 149 -3.09 -21.43 3.76
CA CYS A 149 -1.91 -20.60 3.58
C CYS A 149 -0.71 -21.21 4.34
N LEU A 150 0.44 -21.32 3.67
CA LEU A 150 1.69 -21.78 4.24
C LEU A 150 2.69 -20.62 4.18
N ARG A 151 3.06 -20.07 5.34
CA ARG A 151 4.05 -19.00 5.44
C ARG A 151 5.40 -19.56 5.82
N TYR A 152 6.42 -19.31 5.01
CA TYR A 152 7.80 -19.74 5.26
C TYR A 152 8.59 -18.64 5.99
N GLU A 153 9.37 -19.02 7.00
CA GLU A 153 10.34 -18.16 7.68
C GLU A 153 11.70 -18.86 7.69
N SER A 154 12.78 -18.16 7.30
CA SER A 154 14.14 -18.72 7.23
C SER A 154 14.85 -18.74 8.59
N SER A 155 15.82 -19.66 8.78
CA SER A 155 16.74 -19.62 9.93
C SER A 155 17.67 -18.40 9.93
N THR A 156 17.94 -17.80 8.78
CA THR A 156 18.79 -16.58 8.69
C THR A 156 18.10 -15.34 9.26
N ALA A 157 16.77 -15.36 9.39
CA ALA A 157 16.03 -14.33 10.14
C ALA A 157 16.16 -14.48 11.67
N VAL A 158 16.69 -15.61 12.16
CA VAL A 158 16.79 -15.91 13.60
C VAL A 158 18.23 -16.10 14.08
N ALA A 159 19.19 -16.40 13.21
CA ALA A 159 20.58 -16.59 13.62
C ALA A 159 21.60 -16.17 12.56
N GLN A 160 21.85 -14.86 12.49
CA GLN A 160 23.17 -14.25 12.30
C GLN A 160 23.05 -12.73 12.44
N LEU A 161 22.76 -12.27 13.65
CA LEU A 161 23.36 -11.01 14.11
C LEU A 161 24.53 -11.42 15.02
N PRO A 162 25.76 -10.89 14.81
CA PRO A 162 26.81 -11.01 15.81
C PRO A 162 26.28 -10.49 17.17
N PRO A 163 26.84 -10.95 18.32
CA PRO A 163 26.47 -10.36 19.61
C PRO A 163 26.60 -8.84 19.50
N PRO A 164 25.61 -8.06 19.98
CA PRO A 164 25.58 -6.64 19.70
C PRO A 164 26.81 -6.00 20.33
N THR A 165 27.83 -5.68 19.52
CA THR A 165 28.15 -4.26 19.47
C THR A 165 26.86 -3.61 19.04
N SER A 166 26.18 -2.93 19.97
CA SER A 166 24.91 -2.24 19.68
C SER A 166 25.04 -1.64 18.29
N PRO A 167 24.27 -2.11 17.27
CA PRO A 167 24.31 -1.45 15.99
C PRO A 167 24.07 0.02 16.31
N PRO A 168 24.90 0.95 15.82
CA PRO A 168 24.70 2.35 16.11
C PRO A 168 23.23 2.63 15.84
N ALA A 169 22.54 3.22 16.82
CA ALA A 169 21.12 3.49 16.70
C ALA A 169 20.87 4.06 15.31
N PRO A 170 19.90 3.53 14.54
CA PRO A 170 19.72 3.94 13.15
C PRO A 170 19.70 5.47 13.11
N LYS A 171 20.59 6.05 12.30
CA LYS A 171 20.79 7.50 12.28
C LYS A 171 19.47 8.15 11.90
N ARG A 172 18.79 8.75 12.89
CA ARG A 172 17.55 9.48 12.69
C ARG A 172 17.86 10.79 11.97
N LEU A 173 16.95 11.23 11.11
CA LEU A 173 17.04 12.56 10.52
C LEU A 173 17.10 13.63 11.60
N THR A 174 18.02 14.55 11.49
CA THR A 174 18.08 15.73 12.36
C THR A 174 17.20 16.85 11.80
N LYS A 175 16.79 17.79 12.66
CA LYS A 175 16.09 19.01 12.22
C LYS A 175 16.90 19.76 11.18
N THR A 176 18.21 19.87 11.40
CA THR A 176 19.14 20.49 10.46
C THR A 176 19.15 19.79 9.11
N GLU A 177 19.21 18.45 9.05
CA GLU A 177 19.13 17.72 7.78
C GLU A 177 17.78 17.96 7.06
N ILE A 178 16.66 17.95 7.79
CA ILE A 178 15.34 18.27 7.22
C ILE A 178 15.33 19.69 6.64
N ASP A 179 15.88 20.68 7.36
CA ASP A 179 15.94 22.07 6.90
C ASP A 179 16.82 22.22 5.65
N HIS A 180 17.93 21.47 5.54
CA HIS A 180 18.74 21.43 4.33
C HIS A 180 17.97 20.84 3.13
N ILE A 181 17.20 19.76 3.34
CA ILE A 181 16.35 19.18 2.30
C ILE A 181 15.29 20.19 1.85
N VAL A 182 14.65 20.87 2.80
CA VAL A 182 13.63 21.90 2.52
C VAL A 182 14.23 23.09 1.74
N ALA A 183 15.46 23.48 2.06
CA ALA A 183 16.17 24.57 1.38
C ALA A 183 16.78 24.18 0.02
N GLN A 184 16.76 22.90 -0.36
CA GLN A 184 17.31 22.43 -1.63
C GLN A 184 16.60 23.10 -2.82
N LYS A 185 17.40 23.77 -3.66
CA LYS A 185 16.90 24.50 -4.84
C LYS A 185 16.66 23.57 -6.03
N ASN A 186 17.50 22.55 -6.19
CA ASN A 186 17.31 21.57 -7.26
C ASN A 186 16.09 20.71 -6.94
N LEU A 187 15.02 20.89 -7.72
CA LEU A 187 13.71 20.26 -7.48
C LEU A 187 13.76 18.72 -7.57
N LEU A 188 14.61 18.19 -8.46
CA LEU A 188 14.77 16.75 -8.63
C LEU A 188 15.51 16.15 -7.45
N VAL A 189 16.67 16.71 -7.10
CA VAL A 189 17.44 16.28 -5.94
C VAL A 189 16.61 16.43 -4.68
N ARG A 190 15.86 17.53 -4.53
CA ARG A 190 14.95 17.72 -3.40
C ARG A 190 13.88 16.64 -3.33
N ASN A 191 13.24 16.29 -4.45
CA ASN A 191 12.25 15.21 -4.46
C ASN A 191 12.87 13.86 -4.06
N LEU A 192 14.08 13.54 -4.53
CA LEU A 192 14.80 12.33 -4.14
C LEU A 192 15.14 12.33 -2.65
N GLN A 193 15.63 13.46 -2.13
CA GLN A 193 15.92 13.65 -0.72
C GLN A 193 14.66 13.57 0.17
N ILE A 194 13.53 14.13 -0.27
CA ILE A 194 12.23 14.00 0.40
C ILE A 194 11.78 12.53 0.39
N THR A 195 11.91 11.83 -0.73
CA THR A 195 11.53 10.42 -0.86
C THR A 195 12.35 9.54 0.09
N GLN A 196 13.68 9.72 0.12
CA GLN A 196 14.53 9.05 1.09
C GLN A 196 14.21 9.49 2.52
N GLY A 197 13.89 10.77 2.72
CA GLY A 197 13.54 11.31 4.02
C GLY A 197 12.28 10.66 4.58
N TYR A 198 11.24 10.47 3.78
CA TYR A 198 10.06 9.72 4.18
C TYR A 198 10.40 8.28 4.59
N HIS A 199 11.28 7.59 3.85
CA HIS A 199 11.73 6.27 4.23
C HIS A 199 12.47 6.28 5.58
N ASP A 200 13.38 7.24 5.79
CA ASP A 200 14.14 7.39 7.04
C ASP A 200 13.19 7.66 8.25
N VAL A 201 12.14 8.47 8.05
CA VAL A 201 11.09 8.69 9.08
C VAL A 201 10.24 7.44 9.29
N ALA A 202 9.89 6.72 8.22
CA ALA A 202 9.10 5.49 8.29
C ALA A 202 9.79 4.43 9.15
N HIS A 203 11.11 4.26 8.98
CA HIS A 203 11.92 3.36 9.82
C HIS A 203 12.07 3.88 11.25
N THR A 204 12.29 5.19 11.43
CA THR A 204 12.34 5.81 12.76
C THR A 204 11.06 5.54 13.56
N LEU A 205 9.90 5.73 12.93
CA LEU A 205 8.59 5.46 13.54
C LEU A 205 8.32 3.95 13.67
N GLY A 206 8.80 3.12 12.74
CA GLY A 206 8.72 1.66 12.81
C GLY A 206 9.44 1.08 14.03
N HIS A 207 10.63 1.61 14.36
CA HIS A 207 11.36 1.27 15.59
C HIS A 207 10.66 1.78 16.87
N PHE A 208 9.95 2.91 16.78
CA PHE A 208 9.19 3.46 17.91
C PHE A 208 7.92 2.68 18.21
N LEU A 209 7.23 2.19 17.18
CA LEU A 209 6.04 1.37 17.29
C LEU A 209 6.47 -0.09 17.34
N THR A 210 6.20 -0.81 16.25
CA THR A 210 6.79 -2.08 15.85
C THR A 210 6.67 -2.10 14.32
N PHE A 211 7.56 -2.78 13.61
CA PHE A 211 7.40 -2.99 12.16
C PHE A 211 6.22 -3.90 11.80
N ARG A 212 5.39 -4.29 12.78
CA ARG A 212 4.21 -5.15 12.63
C ARG A 212 3.20 -4.54 11.66
N ASP A 213 2.89 -3.26 11.80
CA ASP A 213 1.95 -2.53 10.95
C ASP A 213 2.66 -1.40 10.19
N VAL A 214 2.22 -1.15 8.97
CA VAL A 214 2.75 -0.09 8.11
C VAL A 214 2.31 1.27 8.66
N ASN A 215 3.25 2.21 8.77
CA ASN A 215 2.95 3.58 9.13
C ASN A 215 2.86 4.48 7.90
N TRP A 216 2.22 5.64 8.04
CA TRP A 216 1.93 6.57 6.96
C TRP A 216 3.18 6.95 6.14
N PHE A 217 4.34 7.12 6.77
CA PHE A 217 5.56 7.52 6.07
C PHE A 217 6.08 6.45 5.11
N ALA A 218 5.78 5.18 5.37
CA ALA A 218 6.07 4.09 4.41
C ALA A 218 5.21 4.26 3.15
N PHE A 219 3.91 4.58 3.29
CA PHE A 219 3.08 4.97 2.15
C PHE A 219 3.57 6.28 1.50
N GLY A 220 3.93 7.28 2.30
CA GLY A 220 4.46 8.57 1.83
C GLY A 220 5.73 8.42 0.98
N THR A 221 6.57 7.44 1.29
CA THR A 221 7.78 7.11 0.50
C THR A 221 7.41 6.78 -0.95
N TYR A 222 6.46 5.88 -1.15
CA TYR A 222 6.05 5.42 -2.49
C TYR A 222 5.15 6.43 -3.21
N ALA A 223 4.36 7.22 -2.46
CA ALA A 223 3.64 8.37 -3.00
C ALA A 223 4.62 9.43 -3.55
N SER A 224 5.66 9.75 -2.78
CA SER A 224 6.74 10.68 -3.16
C SER A 224 7.54 10.15 -4.34
N LYS A 225 7.84 8.85 -4.38
CA LYS A 225 8.50 8.19 -5.51
C LYS A 225 7.67 8.31 -6.79
N THR A 226 6.36 8.08 -6.70
CA THR A 226 5.41 8.26 -7.82
C THR A 226 5.39 9.71 -8.29
N ALA A 227 5.32 10.68 -7.38
CA ALA A 227 5.41 12.10 -7.72
C ALA A 227 6.75 12.42 -8.41
N GLY A 228 7.85 11.83 -7.95
CA GLY A 228 9.17 11.97 -8.57
C GLY A 228 9.20 11.50 -10.03
N ARG A 229 8.60 10.34 -10.34
CA ARG A 229 8.49 9.84 -11.71
C ARG A 229 7.69 10.80 -12.59
N ALA A 230 6.63 11.40 -12.06
CA ALA A 230 5.84 12.41 -12.77
C ALA A 230 6.62 13.72 -13.00
N ILE A 231 7.36 14.20 -12.00
CA ILE A 231 8.24 15.39 -12.11
C ILE A 231 9.35 15.16 -13.15
N ARG A 232 9.81 13.90 -13.29
CA ARG A 232 10.79 13.46 -14.31
C ARG A 232 10.16 13.11 -15.66
N HIS A 233 8.84 13.26 -15.79
CA HIS A 233 8.06 12.94 -16.99
C HIS A 233 8.20 11.47 -17.46
N GLU A 234 8.55 10.56 -16.54
CA GLU A 234 8.72 9.13 -16.81
C GLU A 234 7.38 8.42 -17.02
N THR A 235 6.29 9.01 -16.53
CA THR A 235 4.93 8.48 -16.61
C THR A 235 4.19 8.87 -17.89
N LEU A 236 4.81 9.66 -18.79
CA LEU A 236 4.17 10.08 -20.03
C LEU A 236 3.96 8.90 -20.99
N PRO A 237 2.75 8.76 -21.59
CA PRO A 237 2.51 7.76 -22.62
C PRO A 237 3.49 7.88 -23.78
N ARG A 238 3.97 6.74 -24.32
CA ARG A 238 4.96 6.70 -25.42
C ARG A 238 4.55 7.53 -26.62
N ALA A 239 3.27 7.53 -26.98
CA ALA A 239 2.75 8.31 -28.11
C ALA A 239 2.92 9.83 -27.88
N LEU A 240 2.64 10.31 -26.68
CA LEU A 240 2.80 11.71 -26.30
C LEU A 240 4.29 12.08 -26.23
N LYS A 241 5.11 11.22 -25.63
CA LYS A 241 6.58 11.37 -25.61
C LYS A 241 7.16 11.45 -27.03
N SER A 242 6.68 10.61 -27.94
CA SER A 242 7.13 10.61 -29.34
C SER A 242 6.64 11.83 -30.12
N ALA A 243 5.42 12.31 -29.84
CA ALA A 243 4.91 13.55 -30.43
C ALA A 243 5.75 14.75 -29.99
N LEU A 244 6.08 14.82 -28.70
CA LEU A 244 6.96 15.83 -28.11
C LEU A 244 8.34 15.87 -28.76
N VAL A 245 9.01 14.71 -28.88
CA VAL A 245 10.34 14.62 -29.52
C VAL A 245 10.28 15.20 -30.94
N ARG A 246 9.23 14.86 -31.70
CA ARG A 246 9.06 15.28 -33.09
C ARG A 246 8.66 16.75 -33.26
N SER A 247 7.83 17.29 -32.38
CA SER A 247 7.27 18.64 -32.53
C SER A 247 8.08 19.73 -31.84
N ALA A 248 8.96 19.37 -30.90
CA ALA A 248 9.55 20.34 -29.98
C ALA A 248 11.06 20.20 -29.77
N GLY A 249 11.75 19.27 -30.46
CA GLY A 249 13.14 18.93 -30.10
C GLY A 249 13.26 18.42 -28.67
N TYR A 250 12.17 17.89 -28.12
CA TYR A 250 12.06 17.42 -26.74
C TYR A 250 12.89 16.15 -26.58
N ASP A 251 14.13 16.30 -26.17
CA ASP A 251 14.90 15.20 -25.62
C ASP A 251 14.75 15.26 -24.09
N ASN A 252 14.40 14.13 -23.47
CA ASN A 252 14.12 14.02 -22.02
C ASN A 252 15.28 14.55 -21.16
N THR A 253 16.45 14.71 -21.77
CA THR A 253 17.70 15.22 -21.23
C THR A 253 17.76 16.75 -21.13
N TYR A 254 17.03 17.52 -21.96
CA TYR A 254 17.34 18.93 -22.23
C TYR A 254 16.63 19.96 -21.34
N PHE A 255 15.47 19.65 -20.73
CA PHE A 255 14.81 20.61 -19.83
C PHE A 255 15.51 20.76 -18.47
N TYR A 256 16.51 19.93 -18.17
CA TYR A 256 17.10 19.83 -16.84
C TYR A 256 18.36 20.65 -16.62
N LEU A 257 19.00 21.18 -17.67
CA LEU A 257 20.31 21.83 -17.52
C LEU A 257 20.26 23.28 -17.02
N ASP A 258 19.25 24.09 -17.37
CA ASP A 258 19.24 25.52 -16.98
C ASP A 258 18.34 25.87 -15.78
N HIS A 259 17.08 25.39 -15.73
CA HIS A 259 16.14 25.85 -14.68
C HIS A 259 16.29 25.17 -13.32
N VAL A 260 16.84 23.95 -13.32
CA VAL A 260 16.80 23.05 -12.15
C VAL A 260 18.20 22.78 -11.57
N LEU A 261 19.28 23.06 -12.30
CA LEU A 261 20.64 22.69 -11.90
C LEU A 261 21.48 23.80 -11.23
N ALA A 262 21.64 25.03 -11.73
CA ALA A 262 22.33 26.11 -10.99
C ALA A 262 22.39 27.45 -11.76
N ASN A 263 22.21 28.57 -11.06
CA ASN A 263 22.94 29.85 -11.23
C ASN A 263 23.02 30.55 -12.62
N SER A 264 22.21 30.24 -13.63
CA SER A 264 22.20 31.04 -14.87
C SER A 264 21.05 32.07 -14.85
N GLU A 265 21.37 33.35 -15.12
CA GLU A 265 20.38 34.45 -15.27
C GLU A 265 19.53 34.32 -16.55
N GLN A 266 19.69 33.25 -17.33
CA GLN A 266 19.02 33.04 -18.61
C GLN A 266 18.10 31.83 -18.56
N VAL A 267 16.89 32.09 -18.07
CA VAL A 267 15.74 31.17 -18.10
C VAL A 267 15.15 31.19 -19.52
N THR A 268 15.46 30.19 -20.35
CA THR A 268 14.72 29.93 -21.59
C THR A 268 13.39 29.24 -21.29
N THR A 269 12.28 29.96 -21.42
CA THR A 269 10.94 29.38 -21.27
C THR A 269 10.61 28.45 -22.45
N PRO A 270 9.87 27.34 -22.23
CA PRO A 270 9.40 26.50 -23.33
C PRO A 270 8.55 27.32 -24.32
N GLU A 271 8.93 27.34 -25.60
CA GLU A 271 8.19 28.09 -26.63
C GLU A 271 6.82 27.48 -26.94
N ASN A 272 6.60 26.19 -26.66
CA ASN A 272 5.33 25.50 -26.94
C ASN A 272 4.48 25.28 -25.69
N VAL A 273 3.16 25.26 -25.89
CA VAL A 273 2.14 25.14 -24.82
C VAL A 273 2.32 23.87 -23.99
N LEU A 274 2.66 22.74 -24.63
CA LEU A 274 2.78 21.45 -23.94
C LEU A 274 3.98 21.41 -22.98
N GLY A 275 5.12 21.99 -23.36
CA GLY A 275 6.28 22.14 -22.49
C GLY A 275 5.97 22.97 -21.25
N ARG A 276 5.25 24.09 -21.43
CA ARG A 276 4.80 24.95 -20.30
C ARG A 276 3.84 24.24 -19.36
N VAL A 277 2.91 23.43 -19.90
CA VAL A 277 2.01 22.60 -19.09
C VAL A 277 2.81 21.62 -18.22
N LEU A 278 3.75 20.88 -18.81
CA LEU A 278 4.54 19.89 -18.09
C LEU A 278 5.40 20.54 -17.01
N GLU A 279 6.05 21.67 -17.32
CA GLU A 279 6.85 22.43 -16.35
C GLU A 279 6.01 22.87 -15.16
N GLN A 280 4.87 23.52 -15.39
CA GLN A 280 4.00 24.01 -14.33
C GLN A 280 3.44 22.87 -13.45
N VAL A 281 3.03 21.75 -14.06
CA VAL A 281 2.59 20.57 -13.31
C VAL A 281 3.73 20.01 -12.44
N SER A 282 4.94 19.91 -12.98
CA SER A 282 6.12 19.44 -12.24
C SER A 282 6.49 20.36 -11.07
N LEU A 283 6.40 21.68 -11.24
CA LEU A 283 6.58 22.67 -10.18
C LEU A 283 5.53 22.49 -9.06
N LEU A 284 4.27 22.30 -9.41
CA LEU A 284 3.18 22.10 -8.45
C LEU A 284 3.31 20.78 -7.69
N LEU A 285 3.68 19.68 -8.37
CA LEU A 285 3.95 18.40 -7.73
C LEU A 285 5.14 18.49 -6.76
N SER A 286 6.23 19.15 -7.17
CA SER A 286 7.39 19.39 -6.29
C SER A 286 7.01 20.24 -5.07
N LEU A 287 6.19 21.28 -5.27
CA LEU A 287 5.69 22.13 -4.19
C LEU A 287 4.80 21.35 -3.22
N GLY A 288 3.86 20.56 -3.72
CA GLY A 288 2.98 19.72 -2.88
C GLY A 288 3.80 18.80 -1.97
N ASN A 289 4.76 18.08 -2.55
CA ASN A 289 5.63 17.16 -1.80
C ASN A 289 6.47 17.90 -0.74
N LEU A 290 7.01 19.08 -1.08
CA LEU A 290 7.75 19.93 -0.15
C LEU A 290 6.89 20.41 1.02
N LEU A 291 5.66 20.87 0.75
CA LEU A 291 4.75 21.41 1.76
C LEU A 291 4.50 20.36 2.85
N ILE A 292 4.16 19.13 2.44
CA ILE A 292 3.88 18.02 3.34
C ILE A 292 5.13 17.58 4.08
N PHE A 293 6.25 17.35 3.38
CA PHE A 293 7.47 16.90 4.05
C PHE A 293 7.96 17.88 5.12
N ARG A 294 7.95 19.19 4.80
CA ARG A 294 8.35 20.26 5.73
C ARG A 294 7.50 20.28 7.00
N GLU A 295 6.19 20.03 6.86
CA GLU A 295 5.24 20.07 7.97
C GLU A 295 5.30 18.78 8.82
N LEU A 296 5.44 17.61 8.17
CA LEU A 296 5.28 16.32 8.84
C LEU A 296 6.59 15.68 9.33
N ALA A 297 7.74 15.90 8.68
CA ALA A 297 8.94 15.11 9.00
C ALA A 297 9.44 15.34 10.43
N TRP A 298 9.59 16.60 10.86
CA TRP A 298 10.20 16.90 12.15
C TRP A 298 9.36 16.50 13.38
N PRO A 299 8.05 16.81 13.46
CA PRO A 299 7.27 16.46 14.65
C PRO A 299 7.30 14.96 14.98
N PHE A 300 7.31 14.10 13.98
CA PHE A 300 7.39 12.65 14.21
C PHE A 300 8.78 12.21 14.65
N VAL A 301 9.85 12.75 14.07
CA VAL A 301 11.21 12.43 14.52
C VAL A 301 11.46 12.94 15.94
N ASP A 302 11.00 14.14 16.24
CA ASP A 302 11.12 14.75 17.58
C ASP A 302 10.32 13.96 18.63
N MET A 303 9.12 13.48 18.29
CA MET A 303 8.37 12.56 19.17
C MET A 303 9.19 11.31 19.51
N VAL A 304 9.82 10.68 18.52
CA VAL A 304 10.65 9.48 18.76
C VAL A 304 11.93 9.83 19.54
N ASN A 305 12.47 11.04 19.38
CA ASN A 305 13.61 11.51 20.17
C ASN A 305 13.26 11.73 21.64
N GLN A 306 12.13 12.38 21.92
CA GLN A 306 11.74 12.74 23.28
C GLN A 306 11.10 11.60 24.06
N PHE A 307 10.40 10.69 23.37
CA PHE A 307 9.59 9.64 24.02
C PHE A 307 10.02 8.21 23.66
N GLY A 308 11.01 8.02 22.78
CA GLY A 308 11.38 6.67 22.30
C GLY A 308 11.98 5.74 23.35
N GLN A 309 12.47 6.28 24.47
CA GLN A 309 13.01 5.49 25.60
C GLN A 309 11.99 5.29 26.73
N ASP A 310 10.78 5.84 26.59
CA ASP A 310 9.74 5.69 27.60
C ASP A 310 9.31 4.22 27.70
N ARG A 311 9.24 3.72 28.94
CA ARG A 311 8.73 2.38 29.27
C ARG A 311 7.25 2.37 29.63
N ALA A 312 6.67 3.55 29.88
CA ALA A 312 5.27 3.74 30.20
C ALA A 312 4.77 5.09 29.64
N PRO A 313 3.46 5.25 29.37
CA PRO A 313 2.91 6.51 28.89
C PRO A 313 3.16 7.69 29.85
N ARG A 314 3.54 8.83 29.29
CA ARG A 314 3.70 10.13 29.97
C ARG A 314 2.71 11.15 29.38
N PRO A 315 1.42 11.09 29.73
CA PRO A 315 0.37 11.86 29.05
C PRO A 315 0.54 13.38 29.18
N THR A 316 0.91 13.90 30.36
CA THR A 316 1.08 15.35 30.54
C THR A 316 2.25 15.91 29.73
N PRO A 317 3.48 15.34 29.79
CA PRO A 317 4.56 15.77 28.89
C PRO A 317 4.23 15.61 27.41
N PHE A 318 3.53 14.54 27.04
CA PHE A 318 3.12 14.31 25.65
C PHE A 318 2.09 15.34 25.16
N GLN A 319 1.15 15.74 26.02
CA GLN A 319 0.19 16.81 25.69
C GLN A 319 0.91 18.16 25.49
N SER A 320 1.84 18.52 26.38
CA SER A 320 2.65 19.73 26.21
C SER A 320 3.50 19.70 24.93
N PHE A 321 3.98 18.52 24.54
CA PHE A 321 4.66 18.33 23.26
C PHE A 321 3.73 18.62 22.07
N LEU A 322 2.50 18.09 22.07
CA LEU A 322 1.53 18.38 21.01
C LEU A 322 1.18 19.87 20.93
N ASP A 323 1.01 20.53 22.07
CA ASP A 323 0.70 21.96 22.16
C ASP A 323 1.86 22.86 21.69
N GLY A 324 3.10 22.38 21.81
CA GLY A 324 4.29 23.08 21.31
C GLY A 324 4.51 22.91 19.79
N HIS A 325 4.02 21.83 19.19
CA HIS A 325 4.22 21.54 17.76
C HIS A 325 3.06 21.95 16.86
N PHE A 326 1.83 22.00 17.38
CA PHE A 326 0.63 22.12 16.56
C PHE A 326 -0.37 23.13 17.09
N ILE A 327 -1.03 23.82 16.15
CA ILE A 327 -2.11 24.75 16.44
C ILE A 327 -3.39 23.92 16.73
N PRO A 328 -4.04 24.08 17.90
CA PRO A 328 -5.29 23.39 18.18
C PRO A 328 -6.44 23.92 17.32
N GLY A 329 -7.41 23.06 16.99
CA GLY A 329 -8.61 23.41 16.23
C GLY A 329 -8.76 22.62 14.93
N SER A 330 -9.91 22.76 14.30
CA SER A 330 -10.23 22.09 13.04
C SER A 330 -9.38 22.63 11.88
N PHE A 331 -9.18 21.81 10.84
CA PHE A 331 -8.44 22.23 9.65
C PHE A 331 -9.04 23.47 8.97
N ASP A 332 -10.38 23.54 8.91
CA ASP A 332 -11.11 24.65 8.29
C ASP A 332 -10.91 25.98 9.03
N GLU A 333 -10.64 25.92 10.34
CA GLU A 333 -10.32 27.07 11.19
C GLU A 333 -8.81 27.37 11.24
N GLY A 334 -7.99 26.64 10.47
CA GLY A 334 -6.54 26.76 10.43
C GLY A 334 -5.79 25.99 11.53
N GLY A 335 -6.49 25.15 12.29
CA GLY A 335 -5.90 24.25 13.27
C GLY A 335 -5.39 22.93 12.66
N GLN A 336 -4.81 22.09 13.50
CA GLN A 336 -4.10 20.85 13.13
C GLN A 336 -4.56 19.66 13.99
N ASP A 337 -5.82 19.61 14.39
CA ASP A 337 -6.34 18.55 15.26
C ASP A 337 -6.16 17.14 14.67
N TRP A 338 -6.25 16.96 13.36
CA TRP A 338 -5.94 15.67 12.72
C TRP A 338 -4.49 15.23 12.94
N LEU A 339 -3.52 16.15 12.90
CA LEU A 339 -2.12 15.83 13.22
C LEU A 339 -1.96 15.49 14.70
N ARG A 340 -2.55 16.29 15.58
CA ARG A 340 -2.51 16.08 17.03
C ARG A 340 -3.07 14.70 17.39
N ASP A 341 -4.22 14.36 16.83
CA ASP A 341 -4.87 13.07 17.03
C ASP A 341 -4.11 11.91 16.38
N SER A 342 -3.49 12.12 15.22
CA SER A 342 -2.61 11.14 14.58
C SER A 342 -1.41 10.77 15.45
N LEU A 343 -0.64 11.76 15.92
CA LEU A 343 0.51 11.49 16.80
C LEU A 343 0.06 10.84 18.12
N ASN A 344 -1.07 11.27 18.67
CA ASN A 344 -1.65 10.65 19.86
C ASN A 344 -2.03 9.18 19.63
N ALA A 345 -2.57 8.83 18.45
CA ALA A 345 -2.88 7.46 18.10
C ALA A 345 -1.62 6.59 18.01
N PHE A 346 -0.55 7.07 17.35
CA PHE A 346 0.74 6.38 17.32
C PHE A 346 1.38 6.26 18.72
N TYR A 347 1.34 7.32 19.53
CA TYR A 347 1.85 7.29 20.90
C TYR A 347 1.13 6.25 21.77
N LYS A 348 -0.21 6.18 21.67
CA LYS A 348 -0.99 5.13 22.35
C LYS A 348 -0.65 3.74 21.83
N ALA A 349 -0.55 3.57 20.51
CA ALA A 349 -0.22 2.29 19.87
C ALA A 349 1.10 1.70 20.36
N ARG A 350 2.09 2.54 20.68
CA ARG A 350 3.39 2.10 21.23
C ARG A 350 3.25 1.28 22.51
N PHE A 351 2.33 1.66 23.40
CA PHE A 351 2.17 1.03 24.70
C PHE A 351 1.01 0.02 24.74
N GLU A 352 0.29 -0.14 23.61
CA GLU A 352 -0.79 -1.11 23.50
C GLU A 352 -0.24 -2.53 23.32
N THR A 353 -0.79 -3.45 24.11
CA THR A 353 -0.37 -4.86 24.14
C THR A 353 -1.29 -5.73 23.29
N ASP A 354 -2.55 -5.35 23.16
CA ASP A 354 -3.51 -6.03 22.32
C ASP A 354 -3.21 -5.74 20.83
N ASN A 355 -2.96 -6.80 20.05
CA ASN A 355 -2.61 -6.68 18.64
C ASN A 355 -3.69 -5.97 17.82
N LYS A 356 -4.96 -6.27 18.11
CA LYS A 356 -6.11 -5.74 17.40
C LYS A 356 -6.26 -4.24 17.67
N LYS A 357 -6.27 -3.82 18.94
CA LYS A 357 -6.35 -2.41 19.33
C LYS A 357 -5.16 -1.61 18.81
N ARG A 358 -3.95 -2.19 18.86
CA ARG A 358 -2.74 -1.57 18.35
C ARG A 358 -2.82 -1.33 16.84
N SER A 359 -3.21 -2.34 16.06
CA SER A 359 -3.35 -2.19 14.61
C SER A 359 -4.41 -1.15 14.25
N GLU A 360 -5.52 -1.07 14.98
CA GLU A 360 -6.52 -0.02 14.79
C GLU A 360 -6.01 1.38 15.16
N LEU A 361 -5.19 1.53 16.20
CA LEU A 361 -4.58 2.81 16.56
C LEU A 361 -3.56 3.27 15.50
N ILE A 362 -2.75 2.36 14.96
CA ILE A 362 -1.81 2.68 13.87
C ILE A 362 -2.59 3.05 12.60
N PHE A 363 -3.64 2.30 12.27
CA PHE A 363 -4.53 2.62 11.15
C PHE A 363 -5.20 3.99 11.33
N LEU A 364 -5.70 4.29 12.55
CA LEU A 364 -6.26 5.60 12.89
C LEU A 364 -5.25 6.72 12.67
N GLY A 365 -4.01 6.54 13.14
CA GLY A 365 -2.92 7.49 12.90
C GLY A 365 -2.68 7.72 11.41
N ASN A 366 -2.64 6.64 10.62
CA ASN A 366 -2.44 6.72 9.17
C ASN A 366 -3.56 7.51 8.47
N ILE A 367 -4.85 7.21 8.75
CA ILE A 367 -5.96 7.86 8.06
C ILE A 367 -6.15 9.33 8.49
N LEU A 368 -5.88 9.66 9.75
CA LEU A 368 -5.89 11.06 10.22
C LEU A 368 -4.76 11.86 9.58
N LEU A 369 -3.57 11.27 9.48
CA LEU A 369 -2.44 11.93 8.82
C LEU A 369 -2.70 12.13 7.33
N ALA A 370 -3.32 11.15 6.67
CA ALA A 370 -3.78 11.29 5.28
C ALA A 370 -4.86 12.36 5.13
N LEU A 371 -5.85 12.45 6.02
CA LEU A 371 -6.86 13.51 5.96
C LEU A 371 -6.23 14.91 6.01
N HIS A 372 -5.28 15.11 6.92
CA HIS A 372 -4.52 16.35 7.00
C HIS A 372 -3.74 16.62 5.72
N GLU A 373 -2.97 15.64 5.25
CA GLU A 373 -2.15 15.76 4.04
C GLU A 373 -3.01 16.04 2.80
N GLN A 374 -4.07 15.27 2.57
CA GLN A 374 -4.94 15.40 1.41
C GLN A 374 -5.75 16.71 1.41
N SER A 375 -6.14 17.21 2.59
CA SER A 375 -6.79 18.51 2.72
C SER A 375 -5.80 19.65 2.47
N ARG A 376 -4.56 19.51 2.97
CA ARG A 376 -3.47 20.45 2.73
C ARG A 376 -3.06 20.53 1.26
N LEU A 377 -3.12 19.41 0.55
CA LEU A 377 -2.79 19.32 -0.88
C LEU A 377 -3.93 19.76 -1.81
N GLN A 378 -5.17 19.88 -1.34
CA GLN A 378 -6.34 20.23 -2.18
C GLN A 378 -6.08 21.39 -3.16
N PRO A 379 -5.60 22.58 -2.74
CA PRO A 379 -5.39 23.69 -3.68
C PRO A 379 -4.29 23.42 -4.71
N VAL A 380 -3.26 22.65 -4.34
CA VAL A 380 -2.16 22.28 -5.24
C VAL A 380 -2.64 21.27 -6.28
N ILE A 381 -3.43 20.28 -5.86
CA ILE A 381 -4.03 19.27 -6.74
C ILE A 381 -4.97 19.93 -7.74
N GLU A 382 -5.89 20.79 -7.27
CA GLU A 382 -6.83 21.50 -8.13
C GLU A 382 -6.09 22.35 -9.17
N LYS A 383 -5.06 23.08 -8.75
CA LYS A 383 -4.25 23.89 -9.66
C LYS A 383 -3.49 23.04 -10.67
N ALA A 384 -2.84 21.95 -10.26
CA ALA A 384 -2.11 21.06 -11.17
C ALA A 384 -3.02 20.44 -12.23
N LEU A 385 -4.23 20.07 -11.83
CA LEU A 385 -5.27 19.56 -12.72
C LEU A 385 -5.87 20.64 -13.64
N ALA A 386 -5.78 21.92 -13.27
CA ALA A 386 -6.24 23.06 -14.07
C ALA A 386 -5.28 23.45 -15.20
N VAL A 387 -3.97 23.31 -14.98
CA VAL A 387 -2.90 23.81 -15.86
C VAL A 387 -3.16 23.55 -17.35
N PRO A 388 -3.52 22.33 -17.80
CA PRO A 388 -3.74 22.08 -19.23
C PRO A 388 -4.86 22.93 -19.82
N PHE A 389 -5.90 23.23 -19.04
CA PHE A 389 -7.04 24.02 -19.49
C PHE A 389 -6.72 25.51 -19.49
N ASP A 390 -6.09 26.00 -18.42
CA ASP A 390 -5.79 27.42 -18.25
C ASP A 390 -4.84 27.92 -19.36
N LEU A 391 -3.82 27.14 -19.71
CA LEU A 391 -2.88 27.50 -20.78
C LEU A 391 -3.49 27.39 -22.19
N LEU A 392 -4.49 26.53 -22.39
CA LEU A 392 -5.22 26.43 -23.66
C LEU A 392 -6.19 27.60 -23.84
N THR A 393 -6.86 28.06 -22.77
CA THR A 393 -7.77 29.20 -22.84
C THR A 393 -7.02 30.51 -23.02
N GLU A 394 -5.86 30.70 -22.37
CA GLU A 394 -4.98 31.86 -22.60
C GLU A 394 -4.50 31.95 -24.06
N GLY A 395 -4.24 30.82 -24.72
CA GLY A 395 -3.86 30.78 -26.14
C GLY A 395 -5.01 31.04 -27.13
N LEU A 396 -6.27 30.97 -26.68
CA LEU A 396 -7.47 31.13 -27.51
C LEU A 396 -8.10 32.54 -27.41
N VAL A 397 -7.64 33.39 -26.49
CA VAL A 397 -8.10 34.78 -26.34
C VAL A 397 -7.11 35.71 -27.04
N PRO A 398 -7.43 36.29 -28.21
CA PRO A 398 -6.60 37.31 -28.80
C PRO A 398 -6.57 38.54 -27.88
N ALA A 399 -5.41 39.20 -27.78
CA ALA A 399 -5.19 40.40 -26.95
C ALA A 399 -6.03 41.64 -27.35
N THR A 400 -7.02 41.52 -28.25
CA THR A 400 -7.68 42.66 -28.90
C THR A 400 -9.21 42.60 -28.93
N THR A 401 -9.88 41.96 -27.97
CA THR A 401 -11.36 42.03 -27.89
C THR A 401 -11.88 42.55 -26.55
N GLN A 402 -11.69 43.86 -26.32
CA GLN A 402 -12.70 44.67 -25.66
C GLN A 402 -13.89 44.75 -26.64
N GLU A 403 -14.95 43.96 -26.46
CA GLU A 403 -16.33 44.39 -26.77
C GLU A 403 -17.44 43.33 -26.64
N ILE A 404 -17.18 42.05 -26.33
CA ILE A 404 -18.26 41.05 -26.20
C ILE A 404 -18.31 40.48 -24.78
N GLY A 405 -18.60 41.35 -23.81
CA GLY A 405 -18.39 41.08 -22.38
C GLY A 405 -19.52 40.39 -21.59
N TRP A 406 -20.78 40.39 -22.04
CA TRP A 406 -21.89 40.00 -21.14
C TRP A 406 -22.76 38.79 -21.56
N PHE A 407 -22.88 38.48 -22.86
CA PHE A 407 -23.78 37.40 -23.33
C PHE A 407 -23.15 36.00 -23.40
N ARG A 408 -21.82 35.87 -23.26
CA ARG A 408 -21.13 34.56 -23.35
C ARG A 408 -20.88 33.87 -22.00
N SER A 409 -20.86 34.60 -20.88
CA SER A 409 -20.21 34.14 -19.64
C SER A 409 -20.91 33.01 -18.86
N LYS A 410 -22.16 32.64 -19.15
CA LYS A 410 -22.86 31.58 -18.38
C LYS A 410 -22.97 30.23 -19.10
N VAL A 411 -23.04 30.22 -20.43
CA VAL A 411 -23.19 28.98 -21.21
C VAL A 411 -21.83 28.40 -21.59
N THR A 412 -20.85 29.25 -21.94
CA THR A 412 -19.48 28.78 -22.20
C THR A 412 -18.81 28.26 -20.94
N ASN A 413 -19.00 28.92 -19.79
CA ASN A 413 -18.40 28.47 -18.53
C ASN A 413 -18.96 27.12 -18.09
N ARG A 414 -20.28 26.90 -18.13
CA ARG A 414 -20.87 25.58 -17.82
C ARG A 414 -20.41 24.47 -18.75
N ALA A 415 -20.30 24.74 -20.05
CA ALA A 415 -19.83 23.75 -21.02
C ALA A 415 -18.33 23.44 -20.84
N VAL A 416 -17.51 24.46 -20.53
CA VAL A 416 -16.09 24.31 -20.20
C VAL A 416 -15.91 23.56 -18.88
N ASP A 417 -16.68 23.88 -17.84
CA ASP A 417 -16.65 23.22 -16.54
C ASP A 417 -17.09 21.75 -16.65
N PHE A 418 -18.13 21.46 -17.43
CA PHE A 418 -18.57 20.10 -17.72
C PHE A 418 -17.50 19.30 -18.48
N SER A 419 -16.88 19.92 -19.48
CA SER A 419 -15.79 19.32 -20.26
C SER A 419 -14.55 19.07 -19.39
N ARG A 420 -14.23 19.99 -18.48
CA ARG A 420 -13.16 19.87 -17.49
C ARG A 420 -13.41 18.69 -16.55
N GLU A 421 -14.59 18.60 -15.94
CA GLU A 421 -14.95 17.50 -15.04
C GLU A 421 -14.88 16.13 -15.75
N MET A 422 -15.30 16.04 -17.02
CA MET A 422 -15.16 14.81 -17.80
C MET A 422 -13.70 14.43 -18.06
N VAL A 423 -12.86 15.39 -18.44
CA VAL A 423 -11.43 15.15 -18.70
C VAL A 423 -10.70 14.79 -17.41
N LEU A 424 -11.01 15.42 -16.28
CA LEU A 424 -10.43 15.06 -14.98
C LEU A 424 -10.75 13.62 -14.59
N ARG A 425 -12.00 13.19 -14.75
CA ARG A 425 -12.41 11.80 -14.54
C ARG A 425 -11.66 10.84 -15.47
N ALA A 426 -11.47 11.22 -16.75
CA ALA A 426 -10.71 10.42 -17.70
C ALA A 426 -9.23 10.33 -17.30
N VAL A 427 -8.59 11.42 -16.90
CA VAL A 427 -7.19 11.44 -16.44
C VAL A 427 -7.02 10.59 -15.18
N THR A 428 -7.91 10.72 -14.19
CA THR A 428 -7.89 9.89 -12.98
C THR A 428 -8.02 8.40 -13.31
N ARG A 429 -8.97 8.03 -14.19
CA ARG A 429 -9.23 6.62 -14.51
C ARG A 429 -8.21 5.97 -15.43
N MET A 430 -7.65 6.73 -16.37
CA MET A 430 -6.82 6.16 -17.45
C MET A 430 -5.32 6.39 -17.21
N VAL A 431 -4.95 7.49 -16.58
CA VAL A 431 -3.56 7.95 -16.52
C VAL A 431 -2.97 7.79 -15.12
N MET A 432 -3.67 8.28 -14.09
CA MET A 432 -3.14 8.35 -12.74
C MET A 432 -2.88 6.97 -12.13
N GLY A 433 -1.72 6.82 -11.51
CA GLY A 433 -1.31 5.60 -10.85
C GLY A 433 -0.42 5.86 -9.65
N TYR A 434 -0.21 4.80 -8.89
CA TYR A 434 0.59 4.75 -7.68
C TYR A 434 1.62 3.62 -7.82
N THR A 435 2.89 3.95 -7.61
CA THR A 435 4.01 3.02 -7.76
C THR A 435 4.24 2.30 -6.43
N LEU A 436 4.07 0.98 -6.40
CA LEU A 436 4.46 0.12 -5.28
C LEU A 436 5.77 -0.60 -5.60
N PRO A 437 6.46 -1.21 -4.60
CA PRO A 437 7.72 -1.92 -4.83
C PRO A 437 7.70 -2.94 -5.98
N HIS A 438 6.58 -3.66 -6.15
CA HIS A 438 6.50 -4.77 -7.12
C HIS A 438 5.37 -4.63 -8.15
N ARG A 439 4.64 -3.52 -8.15
CA ARG A 439 3.53 -3.30 -9.09
C ARG A 439 3.14 -1.83 -9.19
N GLU A 440 2.40 -1.49 -10.22
CA GLU A 440 1.68 -0.22 -10.31
C GLU A 440 0.19 -0.43 -10.04
N MET A 441 -0.43 0.50 -9.32
CA MET A 441 -1.87 0.55 -9.11
C MET A 441 -2.46 1.74 -9.86
N LYS A 442 -3.61 1.55 -10.51
CA LYS A 442 -4.36 2.65 -11.13
C LYS A 442 -5.32 3.25 -10.12
N LEU A 443 -5.28 4.57 -9.95
CA LEU A 443 -6.06 5.25 -8.92
C LEU A 443 -7.57 5.24 -9.19
N GLY A 444 -7.97 5.15 -10.46
CA GLY A 444 -9.38 5.00 -10.83
C GLY A 444 -9.86 3.56 -10.99
N GLN A 445 -9.06 2.58 -10.58
CA GLN A 445 -9.48 1.18 -10.43
C GLN A 445 -9.57 0.85 -8.94
N ASP A 446 -10.37 -0.16 -8.61
CA ASP A 446 -10.48 -0.64 -7.24
C ASP A 446 -9.12 -1.10 -6.71
N VAL A 447 -8.87 -0.81 -5.44
CA VAL A 447 -7.72 -1.30 -4.71
C VAL A 447 -7.68 -2.81 -4.81
N ILE A 448 -6.54 -3.35 -5.24
CA ILE A 448 -6.30 -4.79 -5.25
C ILE A 448 -5.52 -5.12 -3.98
N ALA A 449 -6.02 -6.06 -3.17
CA ALA A 449 -5.33 -6.48 -1.95
C ALA A 449 -3.91 -7.00 -2.24
N PRO A 450 -2.97 -6.91 -1.28
CA PRO A 450 -1.61 -7.43 -1.45
C PRO A 450 -1.57 -8.92 -1.85
N THR A 451 -2.49 -9.72 -1.30
CA THR A 451 -2.62 -11.17 -1.57
C THR A 451 -3.59 -11.48 -2.71
N GLY A 452 -4.38 -10.49 -3.16
CA GLY A 452 -5.44 -10.66 -4.15
C GLY A 452 -6.70 -11.40 -3.67
N LEU A 453 -6.71 -11.93 -2.44
CA LEU A 453 -7.79 -12.77 -1.91
C LEU A 453 -8.43 -12.22 -0.63
N ILE A 454 -7.60 -11.70 0.28
CA ILE A 454 -8.06 -11.16 1.57
C ILE A 454 -7.96 -9.64 1.49
N ASN A 455 -9.12 -8.97 1.49
CA ASN A 455 -9.21 -7.51 1.36
C ASN A 455 -8.47 -6.78 2.49
N PHE A 456 -8.66 -7.24 3.74
CA PHE A 456 -8.14 -6.56 4.93
C PHE A 456 -7.53 -7.58 5.89
N PRO A 457 -6.44 -7.22 6.60
CA PRO A 457 -5.84 -8.10 7.60
C PRO A 457 -6.83 -8.36 8.74
N GLN A 458 -6.69 -9.51 9.41
CA GLN A 458 -7.63 -9.99 10.43
C GLN A 458 -7.95 -8.91 11.48
N GLU A 459 -6.93 -8.19 11.95
CA GLU A 459 -7.08 -7.13 12.95
C GLU A 459 -7.82 -5.89 12.43
N LEU A 460 -8.06 -5.75 11.13
CA LEU A 460 -8.79 -4.63 10.55
C LEU A 460 -10.03 -5.06 9.78
N ILE A 461 -10.45 -6.34 9.81
CA ILE A 461 -11.71 -6.75 9.15
C ILE A 461 -12.91 -6.11 9.83
N LEU A 462 -13.05 -6.21 11.15
CA LEU A 462 -14.16 -5.60 11.89
C LEU A 462 -13.67 -4.43 12.73
N LEU A 463 -13.98 -3.17 12.40
CA LEU A 463 -13.44 -2.03 13.17
C LEU A 463 -14.17 -1.81 14.50
N GLU A 464 -13.45 -1.96 15.61
CA GLU A 464 -13.96 -1.80 16.98
C GLU A 464 -13.74 -0.38 17.51
N ASN A 465 -12.60 0.25 17.18
CA ASN A 465 -12.31 1.63 17.53
C ASN A 465 -13.38 2.57 16.94
N PRO A 466 -14.14 3.29 17.79
CA PRO A 466 -15.24 4.13 17.34
C PRO A 466 -14.82 5.22 16.36
N ARG A 467 -13.60 5.75 16.53
CA ARG A 467 -13.08 6.83 15.69
C ARG A 467 -12.63 6.31 14.32
N CYS A 468 -12.02 5.13 14.25
CA CYS A 468 -11.77 4.46 12.96
C CYS A 468 -13.07 4.26 12.20
N ARG A 469 -14.07 3.69 12.87
CA ARG A 469 -15.37 3.39 12.25
C ARG A 469 -16.05 4.66 11.73
N ALA A 470 -16.08 5.72 12.53
CA ALA A 470 -16.67 6.99 12.13
C ALA A 470 -16.02 7.59 10.88
N ILE A 471 -14.67 7.57 10.80
CA ILE A 471 -13.94 8.08 9.63
C ILE A 471 -14.18 7.19 8.41
N VAL A 472 -14.09 5.87 8.56
CA VAL A 472 -14.31 4.94 7.43
C VAL A 472 -15.73 5.10 6.88
N GLN A 473 -16.75 5.11 7.73
CA GLN A 473 -18.16 5.29 7.34
C GLN A 473 -18.45 6.64 6.66
N GLN A 474 -17.63 7.66 6.91
CA GLN A 474 -17.78 8.95 6.24
C GLN A 474 -17.43 8.87 4.75
N TYR A 475 -16.48 8.03 4.35
CA TYR A 475 -15.93 8.00 2.99
C TYR A 475 -16.26 6.71 2.22
N ASP A 476 -16.44 5.60 2.92
CA ASP A 476 -16.78 4.29 2.38
C ASP A 476 -18.09 3.78 3.01
N ASP A 477 -19.13 3.71 2.18
CA ASP A 477 -20.46 3.23 2.55
C ASP A 477 -20.59 1.70 2.48
N LYS A 478 -19.58 1.01 1.92
CA LYS A 478 -19.57 -0.43 1.71
C LYS A 478 -18.47 -1.06 2.56
N GLU A 479 -18.74 -1.13 3.86
CA GLU A 479 -17.81 -1.71 4.82
C GLU A 479 -17.32 -3.10 4.37
N ASN A 480 -16.00 -3.30 4.43
CA ASN A 480 -15.32 -4.59 4.28
C ASN A 480 -15.24 -5.15 2.86
N THR A 481 -15.44 -4.31 1.84
CA THR A 481 -15.11 -4.64 0.44
C THR A 481 -14.16 -3.62 -0.15
N LEU A 482 -13.34 -4.03 -1.12
CA LEU A 482 -12.56 -3.11 -1.95
C LEU A 482 -13.32 -2.69 -3.22
N ALA A 483 -14.51 -3.26 -3.45
CA ALA A 483 -15.30 -2.98 -4.64
C ALA A 483 -15.91 -1.56 -4.60
N GLY A 484 -15.56 -0.73 -5.58
CA GLY A 484 -15.94 0.68 -5.64
C GLY A 484 -14.98 1.64 -4.92
N SER A 485 -13.80 1.15 -4.50
CA SER A 485 -12.73 1.96 -3.91
C SER A 485 -12.00 2.84 -4.93
N GLY A 486 -12.10 2.54 -6.22
CA GLY A 486 -11.49 3.34 -7.29
C GLY A 486 -12.01 4.78 -7.34
N ALA A 487 -11.10 5.75 -7.35
CA ALA A 487 -11.45 7.17 -7.38
C ALA A 487 -12.07 7.54 -8.74
N ALA A 488 -13.25 8.18 -8.73
CA ALA A 488 -13.86 8.67 -9.95
C ALA A 488 -13.23 9.99 -10.42
N ASN A 489 -12.93 10.90 -9.49
CA ASN A 489 -12.26 12.17 -9.73
C ASN A 489 -11.26 12.45 -8.60
N TRP A 490 -9.97 12.35 -8.90
CA TRP A 490 -8.91 12.62 -7.92
C TRP A 490 -8.88 14.09 -7.47
N GLY A 491 -9.52 15.02 -8.18
CA GLY A 491 -9.69 16.40 -7.72
C GLY A 491 -10.61 16.54 -6.50
N LYS A 492 -11.46 15.55 -6.19
CA LYS A 492 -12.41 15.59 -5.07
C LYS A 492 -11.83 14.86 -3.85
N LEU A 493 -11.82 15.56 -2.71
CA LEU A 493 -11.27 15.01 -1.47
C LEU A 493 -11.95 13.70 -1.07
N ASP A 494 -13.28 13.63 -1.12
CA ASP A 494 -14.04 12.43 -0.74
C ASP A 494 -13.67 11.20 -1.59
N ASP A 495 -13.56 11.38 -2.91
CA ASP A 495 -13.16 10.31 -3.84
C ASP A 495 -11.74 9.83 -3.55
N ARG A 496 -10.81 10.75 -3.26
CA ARG A 496 -9.43 10.39 -2.90
C ARG A 496 -9.37 9.65 -1.57
N MET A 497 -10.06 10.17 -0.56
CA MET A 497 -10.03 9.61 0.79
C MET A 497 -10.64 8.21 0.83
N ARG A 498 -11.71 7.93 0.06
CA ARG A 498 -12.22 6.57 -0.12
C ARG A 498 -11.14 5.60 -0.57
N PHE A 499 -10.46 5.92 -1.67
CA PHE A 499 -9.36 5.09 -2.18
C PHE A 499 -8.24 4.91 -1.15
N ILE A 500 -7.80 6.00 -0.52
CA ILE A 500 -6.67 6.01 0.42
C ILE A 500 -6.98 5.18 1.68
N ILE A 501 -8.19 5.29 2.21
CA ILE A 501 -8.62 4.53 3.40
C ILE A 501 -8.58 3.03 3.12
N ASP A 502 -9.17 2.58 2.01
CA ASP A 502 -9.16 1.17 1.62
C ASP A 502 -7.77 0.66 1.30
N PHE A 503 -6.97 1.48 0.61
CA PHE A 503 -5.58 1.18 0.33
C PHE A 503 -4.78 1.00 1.62
N PHE A 504 -4.84 1.95 2.55
CA PHE A 504 -4.10 1.87 3.81
C PHE A 504 -4.55 0.68 4.65
N ARG A 505 -5.87 0.43 4.72
CA ARG A 505 -6.44 -0.69 5.48
C ARG A 505 -5.99 -2.02 4.90
N SER A 506 -6.01 -2.17 3.58
CA SER A 506 -5.63 -3.39 2.88
C SER A 506 -4.13 -3.66 2.96
N TYR A 507 -3.31 -2.61 2.89
CA TYR A 507 -1.85 -2.69 2.90
C TYR A 507 -1.22 -2.57 4.27
N GLN A 508 -2.01 -2.48 5.35
CA GLN A 508 -1.52 -2.27 6.71
C GLN A 508 -0.44 -3.30 7.13
N ARG A 509 -0.44 -4.50 6.55
CA ARG A 509 0.52 -5.58 6.87
C ARG A 509 1.66 -5.74 5.87
N ASP A 510 1.64 -5.01 4.76
CA ASP A 510 2.59 -5.20 3.67
C ASP A 510 3.98 -4.63 4.02
N LYS A 511 4.89 -5.52 4.43
CA LYS A 511 6.25 -5.14 4.87
C LYS A 511 7.10 -4.55 3.75
N ARG A 512 6.74 -4.81 2.49
CA ARG A 512 7.47 -4.35 1.31
C ARG A 512 7.42 -2.83 1.18
N LEU A 513 6.43 -2.18 1.81
CA LEU A 513 6.37 -0.72 1.94
C LEU A 513 7.49 -0.13 2.82
N PHE A 514 8.25 -0.94 3.55
CA PHE A 514 9.45 -0.49 4.27
C PHE A 514 10.74 -0.71 3.47
N GLU A 515 10.69 -1.30 2.27
CA GLU A 515 11.87 -1.50 1.44
C GLU A 515 12.52 -0.16 1.06
N PRO A 516 13.85 -0.11 0.92
CA PRO A 516 14.56 1.10 0.53
C PRO A 516 14.12 1.56 -0.85
N PRO A 517 13.76 2.85 -1.02
CA PRO A 517 13.33 3.36 -2.33
C PRO A 517 14.49 3.48 -3.31
N PHE A 518 15.75 3.47 -2.85
CA PHE A 518 16.96 3.65 -3.66
C PHE A 518 18.08 2.71 -3.20
N LEU A 519 19.01 2.40 -4.11
CA LEU A 519 20.20 1.60 -3.80
C LEU A 519 21.16 2.38 -2.87
N PRO A 520 22.02 1.71 -2.07
CA PRO A 520 22.91 2.38 -1.12
C PRO A 520 23.83 3.46 -1.73
N GLU A 521 24.36 3.21 -2.93
CA GLU A 521 25.18 4.18 -3.67
C GLU A 521 24.36 5.39 -4.13
N GLN A 522 23.10 5.18 -4.52
CA GLN A 522 22.18 6.25 -4.90
C GLN A 522 21.82 7.09 -3.67
N VAL A 523 21.53 6.45 -2.52
CA VAL A 523 21.27 7.14 -1.25
C VAL A 523 22.44 8.04 -0.87
N SER A 524 23.68 7.56 -1.04
CA SER A 524 24.89 8.35 -0.75
C SER A 524 24.98 9.60 -1.62
N ALA A 525 24.73 9.48 -2.93
CA ALA A 525 24.70 10.63 -3.85
C ALA A 525 23.56 11.60 -3.52
N ILE A 526 22.36 11.08 -3.26
CA ILE A 526 21.17 11.87 -2.90
C ILE A 526 21.42 12.67 -1.62
N LYS A 527 21.99 12.04 -0.58
CA LYS A 527 22.32 12.72 0.69
C LYS A 527 23.41 13.78 0.52
N ALA A 528 24.32 13.60 -0.43
CA ALA A 528 25.32 14.61 -0.81
C ALA A 528 24.74 15.76 -1.67
N GLY A 529 23.46 15.71 -2.04
CA GLY A 529 22.83 16.73 -2.88
C GLY A 529 23.07 16.55 -4.38
N HIS A 530 23.48 15.35 -4.80
CA HIS A 530 23.72 15.00 -6.20
C HIS A 530 22.58 14.17 -6.78
N PHE A 531 22.40 14.26 -8.10
CA PHE A 531 21.50 13.39 -8.83
C PHE A 531 22.21 12.05 -9.11
N PRO A 532 21.68 10.91 -8.63
CA PRO A 532 22.31 9.60 -8.78
C PRO A 532 22.17 9.04 -10.21
N ALA A 533 23.08 8.12 -10.57
CA ALA A 533 22.97 7.33 -11.79
C ALA A 533 22.06 6.09 -11.58
N GLY A 534 21.59 5.50 -12.68
CA GLY A 534 20.77 4.28 -12.68
C GLY A 534 19.26 4.55 -12.67
N GLU A 535 18.49 3.46 -12.57
CA GLU A 535 17.02 3.52 -12.45
C GLU A 535 16.62 3.99 -11.04
N LEU A 536 15.59 4.85 -10.95
CA LEU A 536 15.19 5.56 -9.73
C LEU A 536 13.83 5.17 -9.20
#